data_AF-A0A1Y1IRT8-F1
#
_entry.id   AF-A0A1Y1IRT8-F1
#
_cell.length_a   1.000
_cell.length_b   1.000
_cell.length_c   1.000
_cell.angle_alpha   90.00
_cell.angle_beta   90.00
_cell.angle_gamma   90.00
#
_symmetry.space_group_name_H-M   'P 1'
#
loop_
_entity.id
_entity.type
_entity.pdbx_description
1 polymer ?
#
loop_
_entity_poly.entity_id
_entity_poly.type
_entity_poly.pdbx_seq_one_letter_code
_entity_poly.pdbx_strand_id
1 'polypeptide(L)'
;MTFSLSQSEQAGLRNCSNRARIPYKGKAVGIDVRGRGGMLYTAPSSYTGLDGRLRSYVWDHEILPDRSNLRAVPDWLISILNDSNEASSGTRRQVPRDGDGAREPQAVPFGPPRPIEDPQRIPPPVVLERVKACVAATGDDASCFDRLKMGDRGPMYVFRVAGPRRCPYGNHHDGSNNFSVLVRKRDLLYFCNSSECQGVRPVLKIGELTCSEAMSGGETRAFSADDVCAINSLHKRFVDAWAFEGDVGGSKIVAEMYAGCGRLCFDGEFWHYWDGRRVVADEKSAFFVKNVLINQLRIVDKRVRDEWSATIETTRDEEHREVLKQQLKRLRTYDNSREMGSTLELAPGELFVPNFIQQLDANPDILNVRNGVLNLRTGMLDAHRPEYMCSKIAETDSMDFVDRELAKRRWLRLNDALRSCLQDGVISRMDRLQ
;
A
#
# COMPACT_ATOMS: atom_id res chain seq x y z
N MET A 1 23.45 -1.53 -30.29
CA MET A 1 23.66 -0.07 -30.28
C MET A 1 22.96 0.49 -29.05
N THR A 2 23.66 1.24 -28.22
CA THR A 2 23.15 1.82 -26.97
C THR A 2 22.96 3.33 -27.12
N PHE A 3 21.88 3.86 -26.57
CA PHE A 3 21.53 5.28 -26.64
C PHE A 3 21.30 5.84 -25.24
N SER A 4 21.53 7.13 -25.07
CA SER A 4 21.23 7.84 -23.83
C SER A 4 19.73 8.07 -23.72
N LEU A 5 19.10 7.53 -22.67
CA LEU A 5 17.67 7.67 -22.44
C LEU A 5 17.29 9.14 -22.20
N SER A 6 18.05 9.87 -21.38
CA SER A 6 17.78 11.27 -21.06
C SER A 6 17.93 12.18 -22.29
N GLN A 7 18.93 11.94 -23.14
CA GLN A 7 19.04 12.69 -24.39
C GLN A 7 17.93 12.33 -25.38
N SER A 8 17.43 11.09 -25.36
CA SER A 8 16.33 10.66 -26.22
C SER A 8 14.98 11.26 -25.80
N GLU A 9 14.74 11.40 -24.50
CA GLU A 9 13.57 12.11 -23.95
C GLU A 9 13.62 13.59 -24.35
N GLN A 10 14.78 14.24 -24.23
CA GLN A 10 14.99 15.62 -24.71
C GLN A 10 14.79 15.75 -26.23
N ALA A 11 15.13 14.72 -27.00
CA ALA A 11 14.89 14.65 -28.44
C ALA A 11 13.44 14.26 -28.82
N GLY A 12 12.53 14.12 -27.86
CA GLY A 12 11.09 13.92 -28.11
C GLY A 12 10.60 12.48 -28.07
N LEU A 13 11.35 11.53 -27.49
CA LEU A 13 10.85 10.19 -27.18
C LEU A 13 9.77 10.26 -26.09
N ARG A 14 8.54 9.82 -26.40
CA ARG A 14 7.37 9.96 -25.50
C ARG A 14 7.16 8.77 -24.55
N ASN A 15 7.68 7.60 -24.91
CA ASN A 15 7.46 6.36 -24.14
C ASN A 15 8.75 5.53 -24.09
N CYS A 16 9.25 5.29 -22.87
CA CYS A 16 10.49 4.59 -22.56
C CYS A 16 10.27 3.11 -22.19
N SER A 17 9.20 2.48 -22.68
CA SER A 17 8.87 1.06 -22.40
C SER A 17 9.53 0.10 -23.39
N ASN A 18 9.79 -1.14 -22.95
CA ASN A 18 10.24 -2.22 -23.83
C ASN A 18 9.24 -2.46 -24.97
N ARG A 19 9.74 -2.75 -26.16
CA ARG A 19 8.93 -3.08 -27.35
C ARG A 19 9.39 -4.42 -27.90
N ALA A 20 8.49 -5.40 -28.01
CA ALA A 20 8.85 -6.76 -28.44
C ALA A 20 8.61 -7.06 -29.93
N ARG A 21 7.96 -6.15 -30.69
CA ARG A 21 7.49 -6.42 -32.08
C ARG A 21 7.48 -5.18 -32.96
N ILE A 22 8.60 -4.48 -33.07
CA ILE A 22 8.73 -3.36 -34.01
C ILE A 22 8.97 -3.94 -35.41
N PRO A 23 8.13 -3.64 -36.42
CA PRO A 23 8.39 -4.07 -37.78
C PRO A 23 9.54 -3.26 -38.37
N TYR A 24 10.67 -3.90 -38.64
CA TYR A 24 11.83 -3.29 -39.30
C TYR A 24 12.33 -4.20 -40.41
N LYS A 25 12.33 -3.69 -41.66
CA LYS A 25 12.72 -4.44 -42.87
C LYS A 25 12.04 -5.82 -42.99
N GLY A 26 10.74 -5.89 -42.68
CA GLY A 26 9.94 -7.12 -42.78
C GLY A 26 10.18 -8.15 -41.66
N LYS A 27 10.97 -7.81 -40.62
CA LYS A 27 11.18 -8.67 -39.45
C LYS A 27 10.69 -7.96 -38.18
N ALA A 28 10.13 -8.73 -37.25
CA ALA A 28 9.82 -8.22 -35.93
C ALA A 28 11.10 -8.14 -35.10
N VAL A 29 11.47 -6.94 -34.66
CA VAL A 29 12.62 -6.71 -33.78
C VAL A 29 12.15 -6.20 -32.42
N GLY A 30 12.91 -6.56 -31.38
CA GLY A 30 12.69 -6.08 -30.02
C GLY A 30 13.66 -4.95 -29.68
N ILE A 31 13.17 -3.94 -28.96
CA ILE A 31 13.99 -2.92 -28.30
C ILE A 31 13.72 -3.02 -26.81
N ASP A 32 14.76 -3.37 -26.06
CA ASP A 32 14.78 -3.29 -24.60
C ASP A 32 15.24 -1.89 -24.19
N VAL A 33 14.45 -1.24 -23.34
CA VAL A 33 14.78 0.02 -22.70
C VAL A 33 15.07 -0.27 -21.22
N ARG A 34 16.25 0.16 -20.76
CA ARG A 34 16.68 0.03 -19.35
C ARG A 34 16.90 1.43 -18.78
N GLY A 35 16.12 1.79 -17.77
CA GLY A 35 16.19 3.09 -17.09
C GLY A 35 17.16 3.09 -15.90
N ARG A 36 17.03 4.09 -15.02
CA ARG A 36 17.80 4.19 -13.78
C ARG A 36 17.44 3.02 -12.85
N GLY A 37 18.40 2.15 -12.55
CA GLY A 37 18.18 0.92 -11.77
C GLY A 37 18.13 -0.36 -12.63
N GLY A 38 17.97 -0.20 -13.95
CA GLY A 38 17.99 -1.32 -14.90
C GLY A 38 19.36 -1.95 -15.03
N MET A 39 19.40 -3.28 -15.09
CA MET A 39 20.62 -4.05 -15.33
C MET A 39 20.81 -4.32 -16.83
N LEU A 40 22.04 -4.17 -17.31
CA LEU A 40 22.48 -4.55 -18.65
C LEU A 40 23.53 -5.65 -18.50
N TYR A 41 23.38 -6.76 -19.20
CA TYR A 41 24.45 -7.74 -19.35
C TYR A 41 25.43 -7.18 -20.39
N THR A 42 26.66 -6.90 -19.97
CA THR A 42 27.69 -6.26 -20.80
C THR A 42 28.71 -7.29 -21.27
N ALA A 43 29.34 -7.07 -22.43
CA ALA A 43 30.50 -7.88 -22.81
C ALA A 43 31.57 -7.82 -21.70
N PRO A 44 32.28 -8.93 -21.39
CA PRO A 44 32.31 -10.19 -22.13
C PRO A 44 31.24 -11.22 -21.69
N SER A 45 30.13 -10.82 -21.07
CA SER A 45 29.11 -11.75 -20.59
C SER A 45 28.61 -12.69 -21.70
N SER A 46 28.53 -13.97 -21.37
CA SER A 46 27.94 -15.01 -22.21
C SER A 46 26.93 -15.83 -21.40
N TYR A 47 25.90 -16.33 -22.06
CA TYR A 47 24.93 -17.23 -21.43
C TYR A 47 24.55 -18.37 -22.38
N THR A 48 24.22 -19.53 -21.80
CA THR A 48 23.68 -20.68 -22.54
C THR A 48 22.17 -20.51 -22.65
N GLY A 49 21.63 -20.49 -23.87
CA GLY A 49 20.19 -20.44 -24.05
C GLY A 49 19.51 -21.76 -23.69
N LEU A 50 18.17 -21.74 -23.62
CA LEU A 50 17.35 -22.94 -23.38
C LEU A 50 17.54 -24.03 -24.47
N ASP A 51 18.07 -23.65 -25.63
CA ASP A 51 18.45 -24.52 -26.74
C ASP A 51 19.89 -25.07 -26.64
N GLY A 52 20.59 -24.83 -25.52
CA GLY A 52 21.96 -25.26 -25.28
C GLY A 52 23.02 -24.44 -26.02
N ARG A 53 22.64 -23.43 -26.83
CA ARG A 53 23.59 -22.61 -27.59
C ARG A 53 24.17 -21.49 -26.73
N LEU A 54 25.49 -21.36 -26.75
CA LEU A 54 26.21 -20.24 -26.13
C LEU A 54 25.97 -18.95 -26.94
N ARG A 55 25.52 -17.91 -26.27
CA ARG A 55 25.33 -16.56 -26.83
C ARG A 55 26.21 -15.58 -26.07
N SER A 56 26.89 -14.68 -26.77
CA SER A 56 27.76 -13.65 -26.20
C SER A 56 27.37 -12.26 -26.69
N TYR A 57 27.61 -11.25 -25.85
CA TYR A 57 27.45 -9.84 -26.21
C TYR A 57 28.80 -9.31 -26.73
N VAL A 58 28.76 -8.58 -27.85
CA VAL A 58 29.93 -7.89 -28.41
C VAL A 58 29.60 -6.41 -28.53
N TRP A 59 30.55 -5.56 -28.11
CA TRP A 59 30.44 -4.13 -28.32
C TRP A 59 30.80 -3.78 -29.76
N ASP A 60 29.90 -3.09 -30.44
CA ASP A 60 30.19 -2.44 -31.71
C ASP A 60 31.02 -1.16 -31.47
N HIS A 61 30.80 -0.49 -30.33
CA HIS A 61 31.52 0.71 -29.88
C HIS A 61 31.66 0.67 -28.35
N GLU A 62 32.81 1.07 -27.81
CA GLU A 62 33.05 1.19 -26.37
C GLU A 62 32.18 2.29 -25.76
N ILE A 63 31.65 2.11 -24.53
CA ILE A 63 30.95 3.17 -23.80
C ILE A 63 31.95 3.84 -22.86
N LEU A 64 32.17 5.14 -23.02
CA LEU A 64 33.11 5.87 -22.17
C LEU A 64 32.64 5.90 -20.71
N PRO A 65 33.54 5.93 -19.72
CA PRO A 65 33.16 5.95 -18.29
C PRO A 65 32.22 7.09 -17.91
N ASP A 66 32.40 8.26 -18.51
CA ASP A 66 31.56 9.44 -18.34
C ASP A 66 30.27 9.40 -19.19
N ARG A 67 30.13 8.38 -20.04
CA ARG A 67 29.02 8.15 -20.98
C ARG A 67 28.82 9.28 -21.99
N SER A 68 29.82 10.12 -22.19
CA SER A 68 29.76 11.28 -23.09
C SER A 68 29.53 10.90 -24.55
N ASN A 69 29.88 9.67 -24.93
CA ASN A 69 29.69 9.16 -26.28
C ASN A 69 28.32 8.50 -26.54
N LEU A 70 27.43 8.43 -25.53
CA LEU A 70 26.05 7.99 -25.74
C LEU A 70 25.21 9.14 -26.30
N ARG A 71 24.66 8.95 -27.49
CA ARG A 71 23.80 9.92 -28.18
C ARG A 71 22.32 9.61 -27.93
N ALA A 72 21.45 10.57 -28.22
CA ALA A 72 20.02 10.32 -28.37
C ALA A 72 19.76 9.21 -29.41
N VAL A 73 18.64 8.51 -29.24
CA VAL A 73 18.07 7.66 -30.28
C VAL A 73 17.84 8.51 -31.54
N PRO A 74 18.19 8.03 -32.75
CA PRO A 74 18.00 8.79 -33.98
C PRO A 74 16.52 9.14 -34.22
N ASP A 75 16.26 10.30 -34.81
CA ASP A 75 14.90 10.82 -35.07
C ASP A 75 13.99 9.81 -35.77
N TRP A 76 14.51 9.09 -36.76
CA TRP A 76 13.75 8.06 -37.49
C TRP A 76 13.24 6.94 -36.58
N LEU A 77 14.01 6.57 -35.55
CA LEU A 77 13.63 5.55 -34.59
C LEU A 77 12.71 6.11 -33.50
N ILE A 78 12.90 7.38 -33.11
CA ILE A 78 11.94 8.10 -32.24
C ILE A 78 10.55 8.14 -32.91
N SER A 79 10.47 8.46 -34.21
CA SER A 79 9.21 8.45 -34.96
C SER A 79 8.53 7.08 -34.89
N ILE A 80 9.24 5.99 -35.18
CA ILE A 80 8.69 4.62 -35.10
C ILE A 80 8.20 4.28 -33.69
N LEU A 81 8.97 4.65 -32.66
CA LEU A 81 8.65 4.34 -31.26
C LEU A 81 7.46 5.14 -30.72
N ASN A 82 7.27 6.36 -31.23
CA ASN A 82 6.13 7.22 -30.91
C ASN A 82 4.88 6.80 -31.69
N ASP A 83 5.00 6.46 -32.98
CA ASP A 83 3.89 6.06 -33.86
C ASP A 83 3.30 4.70 -33.48
N SER A 84 4.12 3.81 -32.91
CA SER A 84 3.67 2.48 -32.43
C SER A 84 2.73 2.52 -31.21
N ASN A 85 2.37 3.72 -30.71
CA ASN A 85 1.27 3.91 -29.75
C ASN A 85 -0.09 4.19 -30.39
N GLU A 86 -0.20 4.38 -31.71
CA GLU A 86 -1.49 4.72 -32.36
C GLU A 86 -2.25 3.52 -32.97
N ALA A 87 -1.81 2.28 -32.76
CA ALA A 87 -2.48 1.10 -33.32
C ALA A 87 -3.17 0.23 -32.26
N SER A 88 -4.18 0.79 -31.58
CA SER A 88 -5.41 0.07 -31.21
C SER A 88 -6.57 1.04 -30.91
N SER A 89 -6.86 1.93 -31.84
CA SER A 89 -8.22 2.43 -32.08
C SER A 89 -8.29 2.93 -33.52
N GLY A 90 -9.20 2.37 -34.31
CA GLY A 90 -9.29 2.69 -35.72
C GLY A 90 -9.71 4.14 -35.97
N THR A 91 -9.02 4.78 -36.91
CA THR A 91 -9.46 5.87 -37.84
C THR A 91 -10.02 7.15 -37.16
N ARG A 92 -9.48 8.35 -37.37
CA ARG A 92 -9.29 9.04 -38.65
C ARG A 92 -8.49 10.35 -38.44
N ARG A 93 -7.53 10.62 -39.34
CA ARG A 93 -6.74 11.85 -39.49
C ARG A 93 -7.60 13.13 -39.59
N GLN A 94 -7.15 14.23 -38.98
CA GLN A 94 -6.73 15.45 -39.70
C GLN A 94 -5.91 16.40 -38.78
N VAL A 95 -4.97 17.10 -39.42
CA VAL A 95 -3.84 17.88 -38.86
C VAL A 95 -4.18 19.41 -38.89
N PRO A 96 -3.26 20.35 -38.60
CA PRO A 96 -3.20 21.18 -37.38
C PRO A 96 -3.42 22.69 -37.65
N ARG A 97 -3.33 23.55 -36.62
CA ARG A 97 -2.74 24.90 -36.76
C ARG A 97 -2.40 25.57 -35.42
N ASP A 98 -1.09 25.69 -35.21
CA ASP A 98 -0.29 26.85 -34.80
C ASP A 98 -0.86 27.95 -33.90
N GLY A 99 -0.05 28.34 -32.91
CA GLY A 99 -0.18 29.64 -32.24
C GLY A 99 0.57 29.73 -30.91
N ASP A 100 1.89 29.98 -31.00
CA ASP A 100 2.84 30.32 -29.93
C ASP A 100 2.38 31.40 -28.93
N GLY A 101 2.88 31.33 -27.70
CA GLY A 101 2.78 32.43 -26.73
C GLY A 101 3.14 32.06 -25.29
N ALA A 102 4.43 32.00 -24.98
CA ALA A 102 4.98 31.76 -23.65
C ALA A 102 4.61 32.82 -22.59
N ARG A 103 4.27 32.38 -21.36
CA ARG A 103 4.96 32.73 -20.09
C ARG A 103 4.29 32.08 -18.87
N GLU A 104 5.13 31.54 -18.00
CA GLU A 104 4.82 30.84 -16.73
C GLU A 104 4.04 31.69 -15.74
N PRO A 105 3.24 31.04 -14.87
CA PRO A 105 3.66 30.97 -13.47
C PRO A 105 3.61 29.55 -12.89
N GLN A 106 4.70 29.22 -12.21
CA GLN A 106 4.97 28.12 -11.29
C GLN A 106 3.71 27.42 -10.72
N ALA A 107 3.29 26.34 -11.39
CA ALA A 107 2.51 25.27 -10.79
C ALA A 107 3.48 24.15 -10.43
N VAL A 108 3.45 23.66 -9.19
CA VAL A 108 4.15 22.44 -8.80
C VAL A 108 3.38 21.28 -9.44
N PRO A 109 3.87 20.61 -10.50
CA PRO A 109 3.12 19.56 -11.15
C PRO A 109 3.27 18.29 -10.32
N PHE A 110 2.17 17.56 -10.16
CA PHE A 110 2.26 16.14 -9.83
C PHE A 110 3.17 15.48 -10.88
N GLY A 111 4.29 14.92 -10.43
CA GLY A 111 5.17 14.14 -11.28
C GLY A 111 4.41 12.98 -11.94
N PRO A 112 4.87 12.49 -13.10
CA PRO A 112 4.24 11.37 -13.79
C PRO A 112 4.15 10.15 -12.86
N PRO A 113 3.20 9.22 -13.10
CA PRO A 113 3.09 8.00 -12.32
C PRO A 113 4.45 7.32 -12.26
N ARG A 114 4.94 7.09 -11.03
CA ARG A 114 6.24 6.45 -10.81
C ARG A 114 6.24 5.11 -11.54
N PRO A 115 7.24 4.83 -12.40
CA PRO A 115 7.42 3.49 -12.96
C PRO A 115 7.55 2.47 -11.83
N ILE A 116 6.82 1.35 -11.97
CA ILE A 116 6.91 0.20 -11.08
C ILE A 116 8.26 -0.49 -11.34
N GLU A 117 9.29 -0.06 -10.65
CA GLU A 117 10.32 -0.97 -10.16
C GLU A 117 10.01 -1.14 -8.68
N ASP A 118 9.61 -2.35 -8.27
CA ASP A 118 9.49 -2.71 -6.86
C ASP A 118 10.93 -3.04 -6.40
N PRO A 119 11.69 -2.11 -5.78
CA PRO A 119 12.85 -2.54 -5.01
C PRO A 119 12.35 -3.63 -4.07
N GLN A 120 13.00 -4.80 -4.04
CA GLN A 120 12.58 -5.92 -3.19
C GLN A 120 12.29 -5.39 -1.79
N ARG A 121 11.00 -5.20 -1.48
CA ARG A 121 10.59 -4.71 -0.17
C ARG A 121 10.82 -5.85 0.79
N ILE A 122 11.60 -5.58 1.82
CA ILE A 122 11.77 -6.51 2.92
C ILE A 122 10.41 -6.60 3.61
N PRO A 123 9.73 -7.76 3.61
CA PRO A 123 8.45 -7.89 4.29
C PRO A 123 8.65 -7.73 5.80
N PRO A 124 7.66 -7.20 6.53
CA PRO A 124 7.66 -7.24 7.99
C PRO A 124 7.85 -8.71 8.46
N PRO A 125 8.88 -9.02 9.28
CA PRO A 125 9.21 -10.40 9.62
C PRO A 125 8.04 -11.16 10.24
N VAL A 126 7.29 -10.53 11.15
CA VAL A 126 6.14 -11.17 11.81
C VAL A 126 5.03 -11.54 10.82
N VAL A 127 4.78 -10.69 9.81
CA VAL A 127 3.78 -10.95 8.78
C VAL A 127 4.23 -12.07 7.86
N LEU A 128 5.51 -12.06 7.46
CA LEU A 128 6.07 -13.14 6.64
C LEU A 128 5.98 -14.49 7.35
N GLU A 129 6.33 -14.55 8.63
CA GLU A 129 6.26 -15.80 9.41
C GLU A 129 4.80 -16.28 9.56
N ARG A 130 3.84 -15.37 9.79
CA ARG A 130 2.41 -15.73 9.78
C ARG A 130 1.97 -16.28 8.41
N VAL A 131 2.36 -15.63 7.32
CA VAL A 131 2.03 -16.10 5.96
C VAL A 131 2.62 -17.48 5.70
N LYS A 132 3.89 -17.72 6.06
CA LYS A 132 4.52 -19.04 5.94
C LYS A 132 3.79 -20.11 6.76
N ALA A 133 3.42 -19.80 8.00
CA ALA A 133 2.68 -20.72 8.86
C ALA A 133 1.32 -21.10 8.26
N CYS A 134 0.59 -20.13 7.68
CA CYS A 134 -0.68 -20.40 7.01
C CYS A 134 -0.50 -21.21 5.72
N VAL A 135 0.58 -20.99 4.96
CA VAL A 135 0.92 -21.81 3.79
C VAL A 135 1.23 -23.25 4.21
N ALA A 136 2.06 -23.45 5.23
CA ALA A 136 2.38 -24.76 5.78
C ALA A 136 1.13 -25.51 6.26
N ALA A 137 0.17 -24.81 6.88
CA ALA A 137 -1.10 -25.39 7.30
C ALA A 137 -1.97 -25.90 6.14
N THR A 138 -1.71 -25.49 4.90
CA THR A 138 -2.34 -26.05 3.71
C THR A 138 -1.69 -27.36 3.22
N GLY A 139 -0.63 -27.82 3.91
CA GLY A 139 0.16 -28.99 3.54
C GLY A 139 1.35 -28.69 2.62
N ASP A 140 1.73 -27.41 2.47
CA ASP A 140 2.86 -26.97 1.63
C ASP A 140 4.04 -26.52 2.50
N ASP A 141 5.00 -27.42 2.73
CA ASP A 141 6.21 -27.21 3.53
C ASP A 141 7.48 -27.03 2.69
N ALA A 142 7.42 -27.34 1.39
CA ALA A 142 8.56 -27.29 0.46
C ALA A 142 8.71 -25.93 -0.23
N SER A 143 7.64 -25.12 -0.30
CA SER A 143 7.67 -23.86 -1.03
C SER A 143 8.44 -22.76 -0.29
N CYS A 144 9.31 -22.07 -1.02
CA CYS A 144 10.16 -21.02 -0.47
C CYS A 144 9.61 -19.64 -0.81
N PHE A 145 9.57 -18.74 0.17
CA PHE A 145 9.28 -17.33 -0.11
C PHE A 145 10.37 -16.71 -1.01
N ASP A 146 9.97 -15.95 -2.02
CA ASP A 146 10.87 -15.29 -2.99
C ASP A 146 10.88 -13.77 -2.83
N ARG A 147 9.70 -13.14 -2.83
CA ARG A 147 9.59 -11.69 -2.73
C ARG A 147 8.21 -11.21 -2.33
N LEU A 148 8.18 -10.00 -1.76
CA LEU A 148 6.97 -9.21 -1.59
C LEU A 148 6.75 -8.35 -2.83
N LYS A 149 5.51 -8.31 -3.33
CA LYS A 149 5.07 -7.42 -4.40
C LYS A 149 3.95 -6.50 -3.92
N MET A 150 4.01 -5.22 -4.28
CA MET A 150 2.87 -4.31 -4.07
C MET A 150 1.99 -4.28 -5.32
N GLY A 151 0.70 -4.60 -5.17
CA GLY A 151 -0.30 -4.40 -6.21
C GLY A 151 -1.46 -3.55 -5.73
N ASP A 152 -2.33 -3.13 -6.66
CA ASP A 152 -3.52 -2.32 -6.38
C ASP A 152 -4.47 -2.94 -5.35
N ARG A 153 -4.39 -4.25 -5.14
CA ARG A 153 -5.23 -5.00 -4.21
C ARG A 153 -4.57 -5.26 -2.85
N GLY A 154 -3.35 -4.80 -2.65
CA GLY A 154 -2.57 -4.99 -1.42
C GLY A 154 -1.23 -5.72 -1.63
N PRO A 155 -0.49 -5.97 -0.53
CA PRO A 155 0.77 -6.70 -0.55
C PRO A 155 0.57 -8.17 -0.91
N MET A 156 1.43 -8.69 -1.79
CA MET A 156 1.38 -10.04 -2.32
C MET A 156 2.72 -10.75 -2.09
N TYR A 157 2.68 -11.81 -1.28
CA TYR A 157 3.83 -12.64 -0.93
C TYR A 157 3.98 -13.76 -1.94
N VAL A 158 5.06 -13.74 -2.73
CA VAL A 158 5.28 -14.69 -3.82
C VAL A 158 6.14 -15.84 -3.33
N PHE A 159 5.69 -17.06 -3.63
CA PHE A 159 6.35 -18.31 -3.26
C PHE A 159 6.83 -19.06 -4.51
N ARG A 160 8.02 -19.66 -4.40
CA ARG A 160 8.63 -20.52 -5.41
C ARG A 160 8.48 -21.97 -5.00
N VAL A 161 8.11 -22.77 -5.98
CA VAL A 161 7.92 -24.21 -5.81
C VAL A 161 8.94 -24.95 -6.65
N ALA A 162 9.62 -25.92 -6.05
CA ALA A 162 10.46 -26.87 -6.76
C ALA A 162 9.69 -28.19 -6.93
N GLY A 163 9.42 -28.57 -8.18
CA GLY A 163 8.78 -29.86 -8.50
C GLY A 163 7.25 -29.89 -8.38
N PRO A 164 6.66 -31.09 -8.50
CA PRO A 164 5.22 -31.27 -8.49
C PRO A 164 4.58 -30.94 -7.14
N ARG A 165 3.34 -30.45 -7.16
CA ARG A 165 2.57 -30.17 -5.94
C ARG A 165 1.07 -30.29 -6.14
N ARG A 166 0.34 -30.50 -5.04
CA ARG A 166 -1.11 -30.29 -5.00
C ARG A 166 -1.40 -28.93 -4.39
N CYS A 167 -2.10 -28.06 -5.12
CA CYS A 167 -2.46 -26.76 -4.57
C CYS A 167 -3.67 -26.84 -3.62
N PRO A 168 -3.90 -25.83 -2.77
CA PRO A 168 -5.07 -25.75 -1.89
C PRO A 168 -6.43 -25.79 -2.60
N TYR A 169 -6.50 -25.58 -3.92
CA TYR A 169 -7.71 -25.78 -4.70
C TYR A 169 -7.96 -27.25 -5.10
N GLY A 170 -7.05 -28.17 -4.77
CA GLY A 170 -7.14 -29.60 -5.09
C GLY A 170 -6.48 -30.02 -6.41
N ASN A 171 -6.06 -29.07 -7.25
CA ASN A 171 -5.39 -29.36 -8.51
C ASN A 171 -3.94 -29.82 -8.29
N HIS A 172 -3.51 -30.79 -9.09
CA HIS A 172 -2.12 -31.23 -9.16
C HIS A 172 -1.40 -30.47 -10.27
N HIS A 173 -0.14 -30.10 -10.01
CA HIS A 173 0.71 -29.41 -10.97
C HIS A 173 2.02 -30.17 -11.08
N ASP A 174 2.41 -30.58 -12.27
CA ASP A 174 3.55 -31.48 -12.51
C ASP A 174 4.91 -30.76 -12.63
N GLY A 175 4.96 -29.46 -12.33
CA GLY A 175 6.18 -28.64 -12.40
C GLY A 175 6.19 -27.47 -11.40
N SER A 176 7.22 -26.62 -11.49
CA SER A 176 7.48 -25.45 -10.62
C SER A 176 6.43 -24.33 -10.75
N ASN A 177 5.20 -24.64 -10.35
CA ASN A 177 4.08 -23.73 -10.38
C ASN A 177 4.03 -22.88 -9.11
N ASN A 178 4.60 -21.69 -9.25
CA ASN A 178 4.63 -20.66 -8.22
C ASN A 178 3.22 -20.22 -7.82
N PHE A 179 3.07 -19.68 -6.61
CA PHE A 179 1.82 -19.11 -6.16
C PHE A 179 2.10 -17.83 -5.38
N SER A 180 1.03 -17.14 -5.01
CA SER A 180 1.12 -15.92 -4.23
C SER A 180 0.06 -15.90 -3.14
N VAL A 181 0.36 -15.26 -2.01
CA VAL A 181 -0.60 -14.98 -0.95
C VAL A 181 -0.83 -13.47 -0.91
N LEU A 182 -2.05 -13.04 -1.21
CA LEU A 182 -2.47 -11.65 -1.10
C LEU A 182 -2.93 -11.37 0.33
N VAL A 183 -2.36 -10.34 0.95
CA VAL A 183 -2.87 -9.79 2.20
C VAL A 183 -3.90 -8.75 1.85
N ARG A 184 -5.15 -8.93 2.30
CA ARG A 184 -6.22 -7.96 2.12
C ARG A 184 -6.88 -7.67 3.46
N LYS A 185 -6.71 -6.45 3.97
CA LYS A 185 -7.01 -6.12 5.37
C LYS A 185 -6.25 -7.09 6.28
N ARG A 186 -6.95 -8.03 6.93
CA ARG A 186 -6.35 -9.11 7.73
C ARG A 186 -6.35 -10.47 7.02
N ASP A 187 -7.11 -10.65 5.94
CA ASP A 187 -7.25 -11.93 5.28
C ASP A 187 -6.01 -12.30 4.47
N LEU A 188 -5.60 -13.57 4.58
CA LEU A 188 -4.56 -14.17 3.75
C LEU A 188 -5.21 -15.01 2.66
N LEU A 189 -5.19 -14.48 1.44
CA LEU A 189 -5.89 -15.04 0.29
C LEU A 189 -4.90 -15.72 -0.66
N TYR A 190 -5.12 -17.00 -0.91
CA TYR A 190 -4.25 -17.81 -1.75
C TYR A 190 -4.54 -17.63 -3.24
N PHE A 191 -3.50 -17.48 -4.06
CA PHE A 191 -3.56 -17.40 -5.51
C PHE A 191 -2.57 -18.36 -6.16
N CYS A 192 -3.08 -19.41 -6.81
CA CYS A 192 -2.27 -20.24 -7.68
C CYS A 192 -1.98 -19.52 -9.00
N ASN A 193 -0.73 -19.54 -9.49
CA ASN A 193 -0.39 -18.89 -10.76
C ASN A 193 -0.52 -19.83 -11.98
N SER A 194 -1.02 -21.06 -11.80
CA SER A 194 -1.31 -21.96 -12.93
C SER A 194 -2.50 -21.44 -13.72
N SER A 195 -2.44 -21.58 -15.05
CA SER A 195 -3.56 -21.33 -15.95
C SER A 195 -4.78 -22.20 -15.62
N GLU A 196 -4.59 -23.38 -15.06
CA GLU A 196 -5.67 -24.30 -14.66
C GLU A 196 -6.47 -23.79 -13.46
N CYS A 197 -5.85 -22.93 -12.64
CA CYS A 197 -6.48 -22.30 -11.49
C CYS A 197 -6.91 -20.86 -11.79
N GLN A 198 -6.66 -20.38 -13.02
CA GLN A 198 -6.98 -19.02 -13.41
C GLN A 198 -8.51 -18.86 -13.44
N GLY A 199 -9.04 -18.04 -12.54
CA GLY A 199 -10.47 -17.76 -12.45
C GLY A 199 -11.22 -18.50 -11.35
N VAL A 200 -10.55 -19.31 -10.52
CA VAL A 200 -11.18 -19.88 -9.32
C VAL A 200 -11.72 -18.74 -8.44
N ARG A 201 -13.02 -18.83 -8.11
CA ARG A 201 -13.75 -17.90 -7.27
C ARG A 201 -14.72 -18.68 -6.35
N PRO A 202 -14.93 -18.26 -5.09
CA PRO A 202 -14.21 -17.19 -4.41
C PRO A 202 -12.72 -17.54 -4.20
N VAL A 203 -11.90 -16.52 -3.95
CA VAL A 203 -10.49 -16.75 -3.64
C VAL A 203 -10.40 -17.42 -2.27
N LEU A 204 -9.62 -18.50 -2.15
CA LEU A 204 -9.51 -19.27 -0.92
C LEU A 204 -8.77 -18.46 0.16
N LYS A 205 -9.42 -18.26 1.31
CA LYS A 205 -8.80 -17.75 2.53
C LYS A 205 -8.07 -18.89 3.23
N ILE A 206 -6.75 -18.77 3.38
CA ILE A 206 -5.89 -19.77 4.04
C ILE A 206 -5.54 -19.39 5.47
N GLY A 207 -5.88 -18.17 5.89
CA GLY A 207 -5.62 -17.67 7.23
C GLY A 207 -5.97 -16.20 7.38
N GLU A 208 -5.61 -15.66 8.54
CA GLU A 208 -5.86 -14.27 8.90
C GLU A 208 -4.71 -13.76 9.77
N LEU A 209 -4.32 -12.51 9.58
CA LEU A 209 -3.40 -11.78 10.44
C LEU A 209 -4.11 -11.42 11.76
N THR A 210 -3.38 -11.48 12.86
CA THR A 210 -3.80 -10.78 14.08
C THR A 210 -3.81 -9.28 13.84
N CYS A 211 -4.47 -8.52 14.72
CA CYS A 211 -4.50 -7.07 14.59
C CYS A 211 -3.08 -6.47 14.68
N SER A 212 -2.25 -6.94 15.62
CA SER A 212 -0.85 -6.50 15.76
C SER A 212 -0.03 -6.81 14.50
N GLU A 213 -0.18 -8.01 13.93
CA GLU A 213 0.51 -8.39 12.68
C GLU A 213 0.10 -7.49 11.51
N ALA A 214 -1.19 -7.20 11.36
CA ALA A 214 -1.70 -6.35 10.30
C ALA A 214 -1.18 -4.90 10.38
N MET A 215 -0.85 -4.43 11.59
CA MET A 215 -0.27 -3.10 11.83
C MET A 215 1.25 -3.04 11.65
N SER A 216 1.91 -4.18 11.45
CA SER A 216 3.37 -4.26 11.55
C SER A 216 4.07 -3.45 10.46
N GLY A 217 4.95 -2.52 10.87
CA GLY A 217 5.60 -1.59 9.95
C GLY A 217 4.69 -0.48 9.42
N GLY A 218 3.54 -0.27 10.07
CA GLY A 218 2.57 0.77 9.75
C GLY A 218 2.96 2.18 10.22
N GLU A 219 2.07 3.12 9.93
CA GLU A 219 2.21 4.54 10.31
C GLU A 219 2.17 4.71 11.84
N THR A 220 3.08 5.51 12.38
CA THR A 220 3.19 5.77 13.83
C THR A 220 2.54 7.09 14.23
N ARG A 221 2.23 7.95 13.27
CA ARG A 221 1.54 9.23 13.50
C ARG A 221 0.19 9.03 14.19
N ALA A 222 -0.14 9.95 15.09
CA ALA A 222 -1.43 10.01 15.75
C ALA A 222 -2.60 10.10 14.75
N PHE A 223 -3.72 9.51 15.11
CA PHE A 223 -5.00 9.77 14.48
C PHE A 223 -5.41 11.21 14.76
N SER A 224 -5.47 12.03 13.71
CA SER A 224 -5.73 13.47 13.82
C SER A 224 -6.32 14.03 12.53
N ALA A 225 -6.97 15.20 12.62
CA ALA A 225 -7.60 15.84 11.47
C ALA A 225 -6.59 16.16 10.33
N ASP A 226 -5.34 16.44 10.69
CA ASP A 226 -4.26 16.79 9.76
C ASP A 226 -3.48 15.58 9.24
N ASP A 227 -3.96 14.36 9.50
CA ASP A 227 -3.31 13.14 9.05
C ASP A 227 -3.48 12.93 7.52
N VAL A 228 -2.63 13.62 6.78
CA VAL A 228 -2.54 13.52 5.32
C VAL A 228 -2.07 12.13 4.86
N CYS A 229 -1.43 11.33 5.71
CA CYS A 229 -0.98 9.98 5.33
C CYS A 229 -2.18 9.06 5.09
N ALA A 230 -3.21 9.14 5.93
CA ALA A 230 -4.45 8.40 5.77
C ALA A 230 -5.21 8.78 4.48
N ILE A 231 -5.15 10.05 4.08
CA ILE A 231 -5.81 10.54 2.87
C ILE A 231 -5.00 10.16 1.62
N ASN A 232 -3.67 10.30 1.68
CA ASN A 232 -2.79 10.04 0.54
C ASN A 232 -2.66 8.54 0.21
N SER A 233 -3.01 7.64 1.13
CA SER A 233 -3.05 6.20 0.87
C SER A 233 -4.25 5.80 0.00
N LEU A 234 -5.27 6.66 -0.12
CA LEU A 234 -6.47 6.36 -0.88
C LEU A 234 -6.19 6.33 -2.39
N HIS A 235 -6.50 5.19 -3.00
CA HIS A 235 -6.38 5.04 -4.44
C HIS A 235 -7.52 5.77 -5.16
N LYS A 236 -7.21 6.57 -6.19
CA LYS A 236 -8.19 7.37 -6.94
C LYS A 236 -9.40 6.55 -7.40
N ARG A 237 -9.17 5.40 -8.02
CA ARG A 237 -10.26 4.52 -8.51
C ARG A 237 -11.20 4.04 -7.40
N PHE A 238 -10.68 3.89 -6.18
CA PHE A 238 -11.50 3.52 -5.03
C PHE A 238 -12.38 4.69 -4.61
N VAL A 239 -11.78 5.88 -4.48
CA VAL A 239 -12.51 7.11 -4.14
C VAL A 239 -13.58 7.41 -5.19
N ASP A 240 -13.23 7.39 -6.49
CA ASP A 240 -14.17 7.64 -7.58
C ASP A 240 -15.38 6.68 -7.56
N ALA A 241 -15.15 5.43 -7.16
CA ALA A 241 -16.20 4.41 -7.09
C ALA A 241 -17.17 4.60 -5.92
N TRP A 242 -16.73 5.24 -4.83
CA TRP A 242 -17.51 5.37 -3.59
C TRP A 242 -17.98 6.79 -3.29
N ALA A 243 -17.32 7.84 -3.81
CA ALA A 243 -17.60 9.23 -3.46
C ALA A 243 -19.05 9.68 -3.77
N PHE A 244 -19.72 9.02 -4.73
CA PHE A 244 -21.09 9.33 -5.14
C PHE A 244 -22.16 8.44 -4.50
N GLU A 245 -21.77 7.56 -3.56
CA GLU A 245 -22.64 6.57 -2.90
C GLU A 245 -23.16 7.06 -1.52
N GLY A 246 -23.17 8.38 -1.31
CA GLY A 246 -23.73 9.00 -0.09
C GLY A 246 -23.05 8.52 1.21
N ASP A 247 -23.85 8.19 2.22
CA ASP A 247 -23.33 7.74 3.53
C ASP A 247 -22.53 6.45 3.47
N VAL A 248 -22.94 5.52 2.61
CA VAL A 248 -22.22 4.27 2.37
C VAL A 248 -20.86 4.58 1.75
N GLY A 249 -20.82 5.52 0.81
CA GLY A 249 -19.59 5.99 0.21
C GLY A 249 -18.58 6.51 1.24
N GLY A 250 -19.03 7.44 2.08
CA GLY A 250 -18.21 8.01 3.14
C GLY A 250 -17.68 6.96 4.13
N SER A 251 -18.51 6.00 4.53
CA SER A 251 -18.10 4.97 5.49
C SER A 251 -17.05 4.04 4.89
N LYS A 252 -17.18 3.68 3.60
CA LYS A 252 -16.18 2.89 2.87
C LYS A 252 -14.86 3.63 2.71
N ILE A 253 -14.90 4.93 2.43
CA ILE A 253 -13.70 5.76 2.30
C ILE A 253 -12.96 5.86 3.64
N VAL A 254 -13.67 6.16 4.72
CA VAL A 254 -13.09 6.19 6.08
C VAL A 254 -12.50 4.84 6.47
N ALA A 255 -13.23 3.76 6.20
CA ALA A 255 -12.73 2.42 6.49
C ALA A 255 -11.42 2.16 5.73
N GLU A 256 -11.35 2.52 4.45
CA GLU A 256 -10.15 2.32 3.63
C GLU A 256 -8.95 3.14 4.12
N MET A 257 -9.18 4.37 4.62
CA MET A 257 -8.12 5.20 5.23
C MET A 257 -7.41 4.47 6.38
N TYR A 258 -8.13 3.67 7.17
CA TYR A 258 -7.64 3.10 8.42
C TYR A 258 -7.55 1.56 8.46
N ALA A 259 -8.07 0.87 7.46
CA ALA A 259 -8.22 -0.60 7.42
C ALA A 259 -6.94 -1.40 7.66
N GLY A 260 -5.76 -0.80 7.42
CA GLY A 260 -4.47 -1.48 7.53
C GLY A 260 -3.49 -0.90 8.54
N CYS A 261 -3.84 0.14 9.30
CA CYS A 261 -2.89 0.78 10.22
C CYS A 261 -3.27 0.66 11.70
N GLY A 262 -4.50 0.22 12.02
CA GLY A 262 -4.94 0.00 13.41
C GLY A 262 -4.97 1.25 14.29
N ARG A 263 -4.88 2.44 13.67
CA ARG A 263 -4.92 3.72 14.36
C ARG A 263 -6.33 4.19 14.69
N LEU A 264 -7.34 3.52 14.13
CA LEU A 264 -8.75 3.73 14.44
C LEU A 264 -9.47 2.37 14.33
N CYS A 265 -10.26 2.03 15.35
CA CYS A 265 -11.12 0.86 15.32
C CYS A 265 -12.34 1.03 16.25
N PHE A 266 -13.31 0.14 16.09
CA PHE A 266 -14.49 0.06 16.93
C PHE A 266 -14.55 -1.33 17.58
N ASP A 267 -14.79 -1.39 18.89
CA ASP A 267 -14.79 -2.66 19.64
C ASP A 267 -16.19 -3.28 19.81
N GLY A 268 -17.23 -2.59 19.36
CA GLY A 268 -18.64 -2.96 19.58
C GLY A 268 -19.40 -1.96 20.45
N GLU A 269 -18.69 -1.16 21.26
CA GLU A 269 -19.26 -0.20 22.20
C GLU A 269 -18.63 1.18 22.04
N PHE A 270 -17.30 1.27 21.99
CA PHE A 270 -16.54 2.50 21.90
C PHE A 270 -15.62 2.53 20.69
N TRP A 271 -15.34 3.76 20.24
CA TRP A 271 -14.26 4.00 19.31
C TRP A 271 -12.93 4.06 20.04
N HIS A 272 -11.90 3.50 19.41
CA HIS A 272 -10.53 3.51 19.91
C HIS A 272 -9.63 4.11 18.84
N TYR A 273 -8.76 5.03 19.24
CA TYR A 273 -7.84 5.69 18.33
C TYR A 273 -6.43 5.77 18.91
N TRP A 274 -5.45 5.86 18.02
CA TRP A 274 -4.04 6.00 18.38
C TRP A 274 -3.68 7.47 18.58
N ASP A 275 -3.22 7.86 19.78
CA ASP A 275 -2.84 9.24 20.10
C ASP A 275 -1.38 9.59 19.73
N GLY A 276 -0.65 8.66 19.12
CA GLY A 276 0.78 8.76 18.85
C GLY A 276 1.66 7.99 19.83
N ARG A 277 1.11 7.55 20.97
CA ARG A 277 1.82 6.83 22.05
C ARG A 277 1.06 5.63 22.60
N ARG A 278 -0.26 5.68 22.59
CA ARG A 278 -1.14 4.62 23.08
C ARG A 278 -2.48 4.65 22.36
N VAL A 279 -3.22 3.57 22.53
CA VAL A 279 -4.63 3.48 22.15
C VAL A 279 -5.48 4.13 23.24
N VAL A 280 -6.39 5.01 22.84
CA VAL A 280 -7.30 5.75 23.72
C VAL A 280 -8.74 5.51 23.27
N ALA A 281 -9.63 5.27 24.24
CA ALA A 281 -11.06 5.17 24.01
C ALA A 281 -11.70 6.57 23.90
N ASP A 282 -12.60 6.75 22.94
CA ASP A 282 -13.46 7.93 22.81
C ASP A 282 -14.81 7.66 23.47
N GLU A 283 -14.80 7.67 24.81
CA GLU A 283 -15.94 7.26 25.67
C GLU A 283 -17.16 8.18 25.57
N LYS A 284 -17.04 9.38 24.95
CA LYS A 284 -18.09 10.41 24.94
C LYS A 284 -18.63 10.67 23.54
N SER A 285 -19.75 10.02 23.21
CA SER A 285 -20.50 10.24 21.95
C SER A 285 -19.66 10.13 20.66
N ALA A 286 -18.47 9.54 20.73
CA ALA A 286 -17.46 9.51 19.67
C ALA A 286 -17.07 10.92 19.17
N PHE A 287 -17.06 11.94 20.03
CA PHE A 287 -16.91 13.33 19.61
C PHE A 287 -15.56 13.60 18.92
N PHE A 288 -14.47 13.07 19.46
CA PHE A 288 -13.14 13.31 18.88
C PHE A 288 -13.03 12.62 17.52
N VAL A 289 -13.41 11.34 17.44
CA VAL A 289 -13.41 10.57 16.20
C VAL A 289 -14.31 11.21 15.15
N LYS A 290 -15.50 11.66 15.53
CA LYS A 290 -16.41 12.42 14.67
C LYS A 290 -15.72 13.61 14.02
N ASN A 291 -15.08 14.47 14.82
CA ASN A 291 -14.46 15.69 14.33
C ASN A 291 -13.26 15.42 13.40
N VAL A 292 -12.43 14.43 13.73
CA VAL A 292 -11.32 14.04 12.87
C VAL A 292 -11.83 13.54 11.52
N LEU A 293 -12.79 12.63 11.52
CA LEU A 293 -13.33 12.04 10.29
C LEU A 293 -14.10 13.05 9.43
N ILE A 294 -14.84 13.99 10.05
CA ILE A 294 -15.48 15.12 9.34
C ILE A 294 -14.41 15.86 8.53
N ASN A 295 -13.32 16.30 9.17
CA ASN A 295 -12.31 17.09 8.50
C ASN A 295 -11.59 16.32 7.39
N GLN A 296 -11.30 15.03 7.61
CA GLN A 296 -10.63 14.21 6.61
C GLN A 296 -11.51 13.95 5.39
N LEU A 297 -12.80 13.65 5.58
CA LEU A 297 -13.73 13.48 4.47
C LEU A 297 -13.97 14.79 3.70
N ARG A 298 -14.00 15.95 4.37
CA ARG A 298 -14.04 17.26 3.69
C ARG A 298 -12.86 17.45 2.74
N ILE A 299 -11.67 17.01 3.14
CA ILE A 299 -10.48 17.09 2.28
C ILE A 299 -10.64 16.16 1.06
N VAL A 300 -11.12 14.93 1.26
CA VAL A 300 -11.37 13.98 0.16
C VAL A 300 -12.43 14.51 -0.81
N ASP A 301 -13.58 14.96 -0.29
CA ASP A 301 -14.68 15.46 -1.12
C ASP A 301 -14.30 16.73 -1.85
N LYS A 302 -13.55 17.64 -1.20
CA LYS A 302 -13.01 18.82 -1.87
C LYS A 302 -12.12 18.42 -3.05
N ARG A 303 -11.23 17.45 -2.86
CA ARG A 303 -10.38 16.94 -3.94
C ARG A 303 -11.20 16.36 -5.10
N VAL A 304 -12.21 15.53 -4.80
CA VAL A 304 -13.10 14.98 -5.84
C VAL A 304 -13.83 16.11 -6.57
N ARG A 305 -14.33 17.10 -5.83
CA ARG A 305 -15.02 18.27 -6.39
C ARG A 305 -14.13 19.08 -7.33
N ASP A 306 -12.89 19.34 -6.92
CA ASP A 306 -11.92 20.11 -7.71
C ASP A 306 -11.59 19.36 -9.03
N GLU A 307 -11.34 18.04 -8.94
CA GLU A 307 -11.07 17.18 -10.11
C GLU A 307 -12.25 17.15 -11.10
N TRP A 308 -13.47 17.00 -10.59
CA TRP A 308 -14.68 17.01 -11.41
C TRP A 308 -14.97 18.39 -12.01
N SER A 309 -14.73 19.47 -11.26
CA SER A 309 -14.92 20.83 -11.75
C SER A 309 -13.97 21.14 -12.91
N ALA A 310 -12.69 20.76 -12.80
CA ALA A 310 -11.74 20.89 -13.90
C ALA A 310 -12.14 20.04 -15.13
N THR A 311 -12.71 18.85 -14.90
CA THR A 311 -13.23 18.00 -15.99
C THR A 311 -14.43 18.66 -16.69
N ILE A 312 -15.33 19.28 -15.93
CA ILE A 312 -16.49 20.02 -16.46
C ILE A 312 -16.02 21.24 -17.28
N GLU A 313 -15.04 22.00 -16.79
CA GLU A 313 -14.49 23.18 -17.48
C GLU A 313 -13.83 22.84 -18.81
N THR A 314 -13.16 21.69 -18.88
CA THR A 314 -12.45 21.23 -20.08
C THR A 314 -13.35 20.47 -21.07
N THR A 315 -14.56 20.09 -20.66
CA THR A 315 -15.52 19.38 -21.51
C THR A 315 -16.20 20.35 -22.48
N ARG A 316 -15.98 20.11 -23.78
CA ARG A 316 -16.51 20.97 -24.86
C ARG A 316 -17.96 20.67 -25.23
N ASP A 317 -18.38 19.43 -25.03
CA ASP A 317 -19.74 19.00 -25.35
C ASP A 317 -20.72 19.45 -24.25
N GLU A 318 -21.70 20.26 -24.62
CA GLU A 318 -22.63 20.87 -23.65
C GLU A 318 -23.50 19.83 -22.95
N GLU A 319 -23.96 18.83 -23.72
CA GLU A 319 -24.81 17.75 -23.19
C GLU A 319 -24.05 16.93 -22.15
N HIS A 320 -22.84 16.47 -22.49
CA HIS A 320 -21.98 15.75 -21.55
C HIS A 320 -21.57 16.64 -20.36
N ARG A 321 -21.29 17.92 -20.57
CA ARG A 321 -20.97 18.86 -19.50
C ARG A 321 -22.10 18.96 -18.48
N GLU A 322 -23.35 18.97 -18.93
CA GLU A 322 -24.50 19.06 -18.04
C GLU A 322 -24.75 17.75 -17.28
N VAL A 323 -24.49 16.59 -17.90
CA VAL A 323 -24.46 15.29 -17.21
C VAL A 323 -23.42 15.29 -16.09
N LEU A 324 -22.21 15.80 -16.35
CA LEU A 324 -21.14 15.88 -15.35
C LEU A 324 -21.51 16.82 -14.19
N LYS A 325 -22.10 17.99 -14.48
CA LYS A 325 -22.61 18.91 -13.43
C LYS A 325 -23.70 18.24 -12.58
N GLN A 326 -24.62 17.52 -13.22
CA GLN A 326 -25.69 16.84 -12.51
C GLN A 326 -25.16 15.71 -11.61
N GLN A 327 -24.13 14.99 -12.07
CA GLN A 327 -23.44 13.99 -11.26
C GLN A 327 -22.67 14.64 -10.09
N LEU A 328 -22.00 15.77 -10.31
CA LEU A 328 -21.28 16.50 -9.25
C LEU A 328 -22.22 16.98 -8.12
N LYS A 329 -23.49 17.29 -8.42
CA LYS A 329 -24.49 17.63 -7.39
C LYS A 329 -24.82 16.46 -6.45
N ARG A 330 -24.55 15.22 -6.88
CA ARG A 330 -24.74 14.01 -6.04
C ARG A 330 -23.58 13.79 -5.06
N LEU A 331 -22.43 14.45 -5.28
CA LEU A 331 -21.31 14.39 -4.35
C LEU A 331 -21.74 14.98 -3.02
N ARG A 332 -21.51 14.22 -1.95
CA ARG A 332 -21.86 14.65 -0.60
C ARG A 332 -21.01 15.86 -0.17
N THR A 333 -21.50 16.56 0.84
CA THR A 333 -20.75 17.56 1.59
C THR A 333 -20.75 17.15 3.05
N TYR A 334 -19.64 17.43 3.72
CA TYR A 334 -19.45 17.13 5.14
C TYR A 334 -19.12 18.41 5.90
N ASP A 335 -19.97 19.43 5.77
CA ASP A 335 -19.66 20.77 6.30
C ASP A 335 -20.14 20.98 7.74
N ASN A 336 -20.94 20.04 8.27
CA ASN A 336 -21.39 20.07 9.66
C ASN A 336 -21.50 18.65 10.26
N SER A 337 -21.59 18.59 11.58
CA SER A 337 -21.66 17.34 12.34
C SER A 337 -22.93 16.53 12.08
N ARG A 338 -24.03 17.18 11.66
CA ARG A 338 -25.30 16.52 11.35
C ARG A 338 -25.19 15.69 10.06
N GLU A 339 -24.51 16.21 9.05
CA GLU A 339 -24.24 15.52 7.77
C GLU A 339 -23.35 14.29 7.94
N MET A 340 -22.55 14.23 9.01
CA MET A 340 -21.68 13.09 9.31
C MET A 340 -22.33 12.01 10.19
N GLY A 341 -23.48 12.29 10.80
CA GLY A 341 -24.15 11.34 11.69
C GLY A 341 -24.37 9.98 11.04
N SER A 342 -25.03 9.96 9.88
CA SER A 342 -25.37 8.72 9.16
C SER A 342 -24.17 7.99 8.58
N THR A 343 -23.14 8.71 8.11
CA THR A 343 -21.89 8.09 7.64
C THR A 343 -21.17 7.37 8.78
N LEU A 344 -21.19 7.96 9.98
CA LEU A 344 -20.56 7.40 11.18
C LEU A 344 -21.40 6.37 11.91
N GLU A 345 -22.68 6.23 11.58
CA GLU A 345 -23.49 5.08 12.01
C GLU A 345 -23.10 3.81 11.24
N LEU A 346 -22.61 3.95 10.01
CA LEU A 346 -22.18 2.83 9.16
C LEU A 346 -20.72 2.42 9.38
N ALA A 347 -19.84 3.39 9.63
CA ALA A 347 -18.40 3.16 9.81
C ALA A 347 -18.04 2.11 10.90
N PRO A 348 -18.76 1.99 12.03
CA PRO A 348 -18.51 0.96 13.04
C PRO A 348 -18.50 -0.46 12.47
N GLY A 349 -19.42 -0.77 11.55
CA GLY A 349 -19.48 -2.10 10.94
C GLY A 349 -18.26 -2.43 10.07
N GLU A 350 -17.63 -1.42 9.48
CA GLU A 350 -16.45 -1.58 8.62
C GLU A 350 -15.13 -1.65 9.42
N LEU A 351 -15.10 -0.99 10.58
CA LEU A 351 -13.95 -0.86 11.48
C LEU A 351 -14.07 -1.68 12.76
N PHE A 352 -15.04 -2.59 12.80
CA PHE A 352 -15.25 -3.50 13.92
C PHE A 352 -14.08 -4.47 14.04
N VAL A 353 -13.49 -4.53 15.23
CA VAL A 353 -12.42 -5.47 15.56
C VAL A 353 -12.87 -6.35 16.73
N PRO A 354 -13.16 -7.64 16.47
CA PRO A 354 -13.59 -8.53 17.53
C PRO A 354 -12.47 -8.75 18.55
N ASN A 355 -12.85 -8.81 19.81
CA ASN A 355 -11.94 -9.01 20.94
C ASN A 355 -10.79 -7.97 21.00
N PHE A 356 -11.03 -6.74 20.56
CA PHE A 356 -10.00 -5.70 20.54
C PHE A 356 -9.50 -5.37 21.95
N ILE A 357 -10.42 -5.20 22.90
CA ILE A 357 -10.09 -4.87 24.30
C ILE A 357 -9.19 -5.93 24.94
N GLN A 358 -9.44 -7.22 24.67
CA GLN A 358 -8.63 -8.32 25.22
C GLN A 358 -7.20 -8.35 24.65
N GLN A 359 -6.95 -7.67 23.53
CA GLN A 359 -5.62 -7.57 22.93
C GLN A 359 -4.82 -6.39 23.50
N LEU A 360 -5.49 -5.39 24.10
CA LEU A 360 -4.81 -4.26 24.73
C LEU A 360 -3.99 -4.72 25.94
N ASP A 361 -2.74 -4.28 26.00
CA ASP A 361 -1.77 -4.61 27.06
C ASP A 361 -1.58 -6.14 27.29
N ALA A 362 -1.89 -6.97 26.27
CA ALA A 362 -1.88 -8.41 26.39
C ALA A 362 -0.46 -9.01 26.46
N ASN A 363 0.55 -8.31 25.91
CA ASN A 363 1.94 -8.79 25.88
C ASN A 363 2.68 -8.41 27.19
N PRO A 364 3.02 -9.38 28.06
CA PRO A 364 3.64 -9.09 29.36
C PRO A 364 5.10 -8.61 29.23
N ASP A 365 5.75 -8.85 28.09
CA ASP A 365 7.12 -8.42 27.83
C ASP A 365 7.19 -6.99 27.27
N ILE A 366 6.06 -6.32 27.10
CA ILE A 366 5.98 -4.97 26.54
C ILE A 366 5.58 -3.99 27.64
N LEU A 367 6.40 -2.96 27.82
CA LEU A 367 6.16 -1.87 28.76
C LEU A 367 6.21 -0.53 28.01
N ASN A 368 5.07 0.12 27.91
CA ASN A 368 4.98 1.46 27.34
C ASN A 368 5.47 2.51 28.35
N VAL A 369 6.45 3.33 27.99
CA VAL A 369 7.09 4.36 28.82
C VAL A 369 7.05 5.71 28.13
N ARG A 370 7.36 6.82 28.82
CA ARG A 370 7.23 8.17 28.25
C ARG A 370 8.00 8.34 26.93
N ASN A 371 9.20 7.77 26.85
CA ASN A 371 10.11 7.92 25.71
C ASN A 371 10.06 6.77 24.67
N GLY A 372 9.15 5.80 24.80
CA GLY A 372 9.00 4.71 23.83
C GLY A 372 8.38 3.46 24.41
N VAL A 373 8.63 2.33 23.76
CA VAL A 373 8.17 1.01 24.22
C VAL A 373 9.37 0.15 24.56
N LEU A 374 9.47 -0.26 25.83
CA LEU A 374 10.54 -1.11 26.33
C LEU A 374 10.13 -2.58 26.22
N ASN A 375 10.94 -3.37 25.52
CA ASN A 375 10.85 -4.83 25.56
C ASN A 375 11.57 -5.34 26.81
N LEU A 376 10.85 -5.89 27.78
CA LEU A 376 11.38 -6.36 29.06
C LEU A 376 12.19 -7.65 28.96
N ARG A 377 12.08 -8.39 27.86
CA ARG A 377 12.88 -9.58 27.60
C ARG A 377 14.26 -9.22 27.08
N THR A 378 14.32 -8.27 26.14
CA THR A 378 15.58 -7.88 25.48
C THR A 378 16.22 -6.64 26.08
N GLY A 379 15.45 -5.86 26.85
CA GLY A 379 15.85 -4.54 27.36
C GLY A 379 15.97 -3.47 26.27
N MET A 380 15.46 -3.72 25.07
CA MET A 380 15.53 -2.77 23.95
C MET A 380 14.35 -1.80 23.99
N LEU A 381 14.65 -0.52 23.77
CA LEU A 381 13.66 0.54 23.58
C LEU A 381 13.37 0.69 22.08
N ASP A 382 12.11 0.64 21.70
CA ASP A 382 11.60 1.00 20.37
C ASP A 382 10.76 2.28 20.47
N ALA A 383 10.44 2.88 19.32
CA ALA A 383 9.49 3.96 19.21
C ALA A 383 8.06 3.50 19.57
N HIS A 384 7.21 4.47 19.87
CA HIS A 384 5.78 4.24 20.01
C HIS A 384 5.16 3.77 18.71
N ARG A 385 4.45 2.64 18.75
CA ARG A 385 3.79 2.05 17.57
C ARG A 385 2.42 1.46 17.95
N PRO A 386 1.39 1.62 17.10
CA PRO A 386 0.08 1.00 17.31
C PRO A 386 0.15 -0.53 17.49
N GLU A 387 1.11 -1.19 16.81
CA GLU A 387 1.27 -2.64 16.80
C GLU A 387 1.49 -3.26 18.20
N TYR A 388 1.98 -2.47 19.17
CA TYR A 388 2.19 -2.92 20.55
C TYR A 388 0.91 -2.97 21.39
N MET A 389 -0.20 -2.41 20.90
CA MET A 389 -1.50 -2.45 21.56
C MET A 389 -1.49 -1.92 23.00
N CYS A 390 -0.67 -0.92 23.28
CA CYS A 390 -0.58 -0.34 24.61
C CYS A 390 -1.73 0.64 24.83
N SER A 391 -2.52 0.45 25.90
CA SER A 391 -3.53 1.42 26.34
C SER A 391 -3.05 2.29 27.51
N LYS A 392 -1.98 1.85 28.17
CA LYS A 392 -1.39 2.52 29.33
C LYS A 392 0.02 3.01 29.00
N ILE A 393 0.51 3.97 29.78
CA ILE A 393 1.88 4.46 29.70
C ILE A 393 2.39 4.64 31.14
N ALA A 394 3.58 4.13 31.43
CA ALA A 394 4.27 4.39 32.68
C ALA A 394 4.93 5.77 32.59
N GLU A 395 4.71 6.65 33.58
CA GLU A 395 5.23 8.02 33.61
C GLU A 395 6.73 8.11 33.99
N THR A 396 7.54 7.17 33.51
CA THR A 396 8.99 7.11 33.72
C THR A 396 9.70 7.00 32.38
N ASP A 397 10.97 7.40 32.31
CA ASP A 397 11.81 7.18 31.14
C ASP A 397 12.58 5.87 31.29
N SER A 398 12.87 5.20 30.17
CA SER A 398 13.61 3.93 30.19
C SER A 398 15.01 4.03 30.82
N MET A 399 15.62 5.22 30.84
CA MET A 399 16.92 5.49 31.46
C MET A 399 16.88 5.46 32.99
N ASP A 400 15.71 5.56 33.62
CA ASP A 400 15.56 5.53 35.08
C ASP A 400 15.64 4.09 35.65
N PHE A 401 15.63 3.07 34.79
CA PHE A 401 15.77 1.68 35.19
C PHE A 401 17.23 1.27 35.36
N VAL A 402 17.82 1.66 36.50
CA VAL A 402 19.19 1.28 36.90
C VAL A 402 19.32 -0.24 37.15
N ASP A 403 18.22 -0.92 37.51
CA ASP A 403 18.13 -2.38 37.67
C ASP A 403 16.95 -2.95 36.86
N ARG A 404 17.27 -3.57 35.74
CA ARG A 404 16.30 -4.11 34.76
C ARG A 404 15.50 -5.28 35.31
N GLU A 405 16.06 -6.06 36.23
CA GLU A 405 15.39 -7.23 36.80
C GLU A 405 14.39 -6.80 37.89
N LEU A 406 14.72 -5.76 38.66
CA LEU A 406 13.79 -5.12 39.58
C LEU A 406 12.63 -4.44 38.85
N ALA A 407 12.91 -3.76 37.73
CA ALA A 407 11.92 -3.16 36.85
C ALA A 407 10.90 -4.19 36.34
N LYS A 408 11.41 -5.29 35.79
CA LYS A 408 10.61 -6.41 35.30
C LYS A 408 9.74 -7.01 36.39
N ARG A 409 10.28 -7.24 37.59
CA ARG A 409 9.52 -7.76 38.75
C ARG A 409 8.47 -6.77 39.28
N ARG A 410 8.70 -5.47 39.20
CA ARG A 410 7.70 -4.44 39.56
C ARG A 410 6.60 -4.38 38.50
N TRP A 411 6.95 -4.39 37.22
CA TRP A 411 5.99 -4.40 36.13
C TRP A 411 5.13 -5.67 36.12
N LEU A 412 5.72 -6.86 36.25
CA LEU A 412 4.95 -8.11 36.31
C LEU A 412 3.97 -8.10 37.48
N ARG A 413 4.40 -7.65 38.67
CA ARG A 413 3.49 -7.49 39.82
C ARG A 413 2.38 -6.47 39.56
N LEU A 414 2.69 -5.35 38.91
CA LEU A 414 1.70 -4.33 38.56
C LEU A 414 0.72 -4.88 37.51
N ASN A 415 1.21 -5.60 36.50
CA ASN A 415 0.41 -6.17 35.42
C ASN A 415 -0.48 -7.30 35.93
N ASP A 416 0.02 -8.17 36.81
CA ASP A 416 -0.77 -9.21 37.47
C ASP A 416 -1.85 -8.60 38.37
N ALA A 417 -1.52 -7.55 39.13
CA ALA A 417 -2.50 -6.80 39.92
C ALA A 417 -3.56 -6.12 39.02
N LEU A 418 -3.15 -5.52 37.91
CA LEU A 418 -4.04 -4.88 36.94
C LEU A 418 -4.95 -5.90 36.22
N ARG A 419 -4.42 -7.08 35.87
CA ARG A 419 -5.19 -8.18 35.27
C ARG A 419 -6.22 -8.75 36.25
N SER A 420 -5.87 -8.87 37.53
CA SER A 420 -6.81 -9.24 38.59
C SER A 420 -7.94 -8.22 38.72
N CYS A 421 -7.62 -6.92 38.72
CA CYS A 421 -8.64 -5.87 38.81
C CYS A 421 -9.58 -5.79 37.59
N LEU A 422 -9.10 -6.19 36.40
CA LEU A 422 -9.91 -6.25 35.18
C LEU A 422 -10.86 -7.47 35.16
N GLN A 423 -10.50 -8.58 35.81
CA GLN A 423 -11.41 -9.72 35.98
C GLN A 423 -12.54 -9.44 36.98
N ASP A 424 -12.30 -8.54 37.94
CA ASP A 424 -13.27 -8.20 39.00
C ASP A 424 -14.15 -6.98 38.68
N GLY A 425 -14.02 -6.37 37.50
CA GLY A 425 -14.91 -5.29 37.04
C GLY A 425 -14.82 -3.98 37.84
N VAL A 426 -13.69 -3.69 38.50
CA VAL A 426 -13.52 -2.47 39.32
C VAL A 426 -12.58 -1.47 38.63
N ILE A 427 -13.11 -0.72 37.66
CA ILE A 427 -12.48 0.51 37.16
C ILE A 427 -12.81 1.65 38.15
N SER A 428 -12.23 1.62 39.36
CA SER A 428 -12.17 2.79 40.25
C SER A 428 -11.30 2.45 41.45
N ARG A 429 -9.97 2.66 41.34
CA ARG A 429 -9.01 2.88 42.44
C ARG A 429 -7.58 2.85 41.88
N MET A 430 -7.22 3.85 41.08
CA MET A 430 -5.81 4.09 40.73
C MET A 430 -5.28 5.47 41.17
N ASP A 431 -6.01 6.20 42.01
CA ASP A 431 -5.53 7.47 42.61
C ASP A 431 -4.75 7.28 43.92
N ARG A 432 -4.38 6.05 44.30
CA ARG A 432 -3.70 5.79 45.57
C ARG A 432 -2.56 4.77 45.48
N LEU A 433 -1.64 4.98 44.56
CA LEU A 433 -0.26 4.46 44.67
C LEU A 433 0.69 5.46 44.01
N GLN A 434 0.95 6.58 44.71
CA GLN A 434 2.14 7.42 44.53
C GLN A 434 3.31 6.82 45.30
#